data_AF-A0A2Z6AM66-F1
#
_entry.id   AF-A0A2Z6AM66-F1
#
_cell.length_a   1.000
_cell.length_b   1.000
_cell.length_c   1.000
_cell.angle_alpha   90.00
_cell.angle_beta   90.00
_cell.angle_gamma   90.00
#
_symmetry.space_group_name_H-M   'P 1'
#
loop_
_entity.id
_entity.type
_entity.pdbx_description
1 polymer ?
#
loop_
_entity_poly.entity_id
_entity_poly.type
_entity_poly.pdbx_seq_one_letter_code
_entity_poly.pdbx_strand_id
1 'polypeptide(L)'
;MTTALTLDVKAQRLDFKAPFRISGYVFEGLDCVVATLSDGTHSGRGEGDGVYYLDDRQPHMLAELERTRAAIEAGPTREELRSILPAGGARNAVDAALWELEAKRSGKPVWELAGLEAPKPVVTTFTLGADDPAKMAQAAVVFGPVRAIKVKLTGDLDLDIARVAAIRAARPDVWLGVDANQGFAINELDSLVAAMLTAKVSLIEQPLARGGRPIWTAIVRPSRWRRTKAR
;
A
#
# COMPACT_ATOMS: atom_id res chain seq x y z
N MET A 1 37.62 7.81 5.57
CA MET A 1 37.38 7.04 4.34
C MET A 1 36.14 6.22 4.58
N THR A 2 35.04 6.50 3.90
CA THR A 2 33.86 5.64 3.91
C THR A 2 34.27 4.33 3.26
N THR A 3 34.24 3.23 4.01
CA THR A 3 34.40 1.89 3.45
C THR A 3 33.33 1.71 2.39
N ALA A 4 33.70 1.23 1.20
CA ALA A 4 32.73 0.89 0.16
C ALA A 4 31.70 -0.10 0.75
N LEU A 5 30.43 0.12 0.45
CA LEU A 5 29.38 -0.79 0.86
C LEU A 5 29.43 -2.05 0.00
N THR A 6 28.99 -3.18 0.54
CA THR A 6 28.62 -4.35 -0.26
C THR A 6 27.10 -4.43 -0.35
N LEU A 7 26.60 -4.77 -1.55
CA LEU A 7 25.18 -4.98 -1.78
C LEU A 7 24.90 -6.48 -1.97
N ASP A 8 24.02 -7.07 -1.17
CA ASP A 8 23.44 -8.39 -1.42
C ASP A 8 21.97 -8.21 -1.82
N VAL A 9 21.53 -8.91 -2.86
CA VAL A 9 20.16 -8.81 -3.38
C VAL A 9 19.55 -10.20 -3.48
N LYS A 10 18.35 -10.36 -2.93
CA LYS A 10 17.58 -11.61 -3.01
C LYS A 10 16.20 -11.37 -3.59
N ALA A 11 15.83 -12.20 -4.56
CA ALA A 11 14.45 -12.35 -5.00
C ALA A 11 13.68 -13.17 -3.96
N GLN A 12 12.48 -12.73 -3.60
CA GLN A 12 11.63 -13.44 -2.66
C GLN A 12 10.18 -13.47 -3.13
N ARG A 13 9.57 -14.65 -3.08
CA ARG A 13 8.13 -14.86 -3.22
C ARG A 13 7.52 -14.97 -1.83
N LEU A 14 6.45 -14.22 -1.58
CA LEU A 14 5.63 -14.31 -0.37
C LEU A 14 4.21 -14.69 -0.74
N ASP A 15 3.82 -15.94 -0.49
CA ASP A 15 2.47 -16.41 -0.83
C ASP A 15 1.44 -15.93 0.19
N PHE A 16 0.26 -15.58 -0.31
CA PHE A 16 -0.87 -15.18 0.52
C PHE A 16 -1.60 -16.41 1.05
N LYS A 17 -2.15 -16.28 2.26
CA LYS A 17 -3.01 -17.32 2.85
C LYS A 17 -4.26 -17.61 2.01
N ALA A 18 -4.73 -16.63 1.23
CA ALA A 18 -5.84 -16.75 0.30
C ALA A 18 -5.70 -15.71 -0.83
N PRO A 19 -6.30 -15.94 -2.02
CA PRO A 19 -6.28 -14.97 -3.10
C PRO A 19 -6.85 -13.60 -2.70
N PHE A 20 -6.13 -12.53 -3.02
CA PHE A 20 -6.54 -11.15 -2.75
C PHE A 20 -7.05 -10.50 -4.04
N ARG A 21 -8.35 -10.20 -4.09
CA ARG A 21 -9.01 -9.67 -5.29
C ARG A 21 -9.29 -8.17 -5.17
N ILE A 22 -8.97 -7.43 -6.22
CA ILE A 22 -9.32 -6.02 -6.42
C ILE A 22 -9.97 -5.86 -7.80
N SER A 23 -10.42 -4.65 -8.15
CA SER A 23 -10.87 -4.36 -9.51
C SER A 23 -9.78 -4.70 -10.55
N GLY A 24 -10.07 -5.66 -11.43
CA GLY A 24 -9.20 -6.08 -12.54
C GLY A 24 -8.04 -7.03 -12.20
N TYR A 25 -7.77 -7.34 -10.93
CA TYR A 25 -6.60 -8.14 -10.54
C TYR A 25 -6.89 -9.12 -9.41
N VAL A 26 -6.20 -10.26 -9.45
CA VAL A 26 -6.16 -11.26 -8.38
C VAL A 26 -4.70 -11.53 -8.04
N PHE A 27 -4.34 -11.41 -6.77
CA PHE A 27 -2.99 -11.65 -6.27
C PHE A 27 -2.99 -12.89 -5.38
N GLU A 28 -2.05 -13.80 -5.63
CA GLU A 28 -1.83 -15.00 -4.81
C GLU A 28 -0.58 -14.89 -3.93
N GLY A 29 0.17 -13.80 -4.10
CA GLY A 29 1.39 -13.51 -3.38
C GLY A 29 2.08 -12.27 -3.93
N LEU A 30 3.26 -11.98 -3.40
CA LEU A 30 4.10 -10.83 -3.75
C LEU A 30 5.47 -11.32 -4.20
N ASP A 31 5.98 -10.72 -5.27
CA ASP A 31 7.33 -10.94 -5.78
C ASP A 31 8.18 -9.72 -5.43
N CYS A 32 8.85 -9.76 -4.28
CA CYS A 32 9.66 -8.66 -3.79
C CYS A 32 11.16 -8.89 -3.98
N VAL A 33 11.93 -7.83 -3.87
CA VAL A 33 13.39 -7.89 -3.74
C VAL A 33 13.79 -7.45 -2.34
N VAL A 34 14.79 -8.13 -1.78
CA VAL A 34 15.40 -7.79 -0.50
C VAL A 34 16.83 -7.34 -0.77
N ALA A 35 17.14 -6.09 -0.46
CA ALA A 35 18.47 -5.52 -0.55
C ALA A 35 19.11 -5.47 0.84
N THR A 36 20.35 -5.91 0.97
CA THR A 36 21.16 -5.78 2.18
C THR A 36 22.43 -5.01 1.86
N LEU A 37 22.64 -3.89 2.55
CA LEU A 37 23.86 -3.07 2.46
C LEU A 37 24.73 -3.31 3.69
N SER A 38 26.02 -3.51 3.52
CA SER A 38 26.97 -3.69 4.62
C SER A 38 28.22 -2.85 4.44
N ASP A 39 28.76 -2.30 5.53
CA ASP A 39 30.08 -1.63 5.55
C ASP A 39 31.17 -2.48 6.21
N GLY A 40 30.88 -3.76 6.43
CA GLY A 40 31.73 -4.71 7.14
C GLY A 40 31.52 -4.73 8.67
N THR A 41 30.92 -3.69 9.25
CA THR A 41 30.62 -3.61 10.69
C THR A 41 29.13 -3.60 10.96
N HIS A 42 28.38 -2.79 10.21
CA HIS A 42 26.93 -2.64 10.30
C HIS A 42 26.28 -3.08 8.98
N SER A 43 25.04 -3.55 9.07
CA SER A 43 24.25 -3.92 7.89
C SER A 43 22.82 -3.42 7.98
N GLY A 44 22.28 -2.89 6.89
CA GLY A 44 20.86 -2.51 6.77
C GLY A 44 20.15 -3.35 5.71
N ARG A 45 18.90 -3.73 5.97
CA ARG A 45 18.06 -4.53 5.10
C ARG A 45 16.83 -3.71 4.69
N GLY A 46 16.48 -3.78 3.41
CA GLY A 46 15.25 -3.19 2.90
C GLY A 46 14.55 -4.15 1.94
N GLU A 47 13.23 -4.05 1.91
CA GLU A 47 12.37 -4.88 1.08
C GLU A 47 11.56 -3.95 0.17
N GLY A 48 11.48 -4.31 -1.11
CA GLY A 48 10.75 -3.55 -2.11
C GLY A 48 9.88 -4.48 -2.94
N ASP A 49 8.58 -4.17 -2.99
CA ASP A 49 7.63 -4.79 -3.90
C ASP A 49 7.34 -3.85 -5.08
N GLY A 50 6.98 -4.46 -6.19
CA GLY A 50 6.71 -3.81 -7.45
C GLY A 50 5.41 -3.01 -7.48
N VAL A 51 5.36 -1.95 -8.28
CA VAL A 51 4.10 -1.26 -8.58
C VAL A 51 3.38 -1.99 -9.72
N TYR A 52 2.42 -2.84 -9.38
CA TYR A 52 1.74 -3.75 -10.33
C TYR A 52 1.17 -3.05 -11.59
N TYR A 53 0.62 -1.83 -11.46
CA TYR A 53 0.02 -1.09 -12.58
C TYR A 53 1.04 -0.26 -13.40
N LEU A 54 2.32 -0.30 -13.03
CA LEU A 54 3.43 0.28 -13.79
C LEU A 54 4.36 -0.80 -14.37
N ASP A 55 3.95 -2.07 -14.28
CA ASP A 55 4.72 -3.24 -14.73
C ASP A 55 6.12 -3.35 -14.07
N ASP A 56 6.29 -2.78 -12.88
CA ASP A 56 7.55 -2.84 -12.12
C ASP A 56 7.70 -4.21 -11.44
N ARG A 57 8.05 -5.25 -12.21
CA ARG A 57 8.12 -6.63 -11.72
C ARG A 57 9.48 -6.98 -11.10
N GLN A 58 9.52 -8.06 -10.31
CA GLN A 58 10.75 -8.53 -9.67
C GLN A 58 11.96 -8.68 -10.62
N PRO A 59 11.85 -9.25 -11.84
CA PRO A 59 12.99 -9.32 -12.76
C PRO A 59 13.50 -7.93 -13.18
N HIS A 60 12.60 -6.96 -13.39
CA HIS A 60 12.97 -5.57 -13.69
C HIS A 60 13.69 -4.94 -12.50
N MET A 61 13.17 -5.13 -11.28
CA MET A 61 13.80 -4.62 -10.06
C MET A 61 15.21 -5.19 -9.86
N LEU A 62 15.41 -6.50 -10.06
CA LEU A 62 16.73 -7.13 -9.97
C LEU A 62 17.70 -6.56 -11.02
N ALA A 63 17.24 -6.39 -12.26
CA ALA A 63 18.06 -5.82 -13.33
C ALA A 63 18.49 -4.37 -13.01
N GLU A 64 17.58 -3.55 -12.47
CA GLU A 64 17.89 -2.18 -12.05
C GLU A 64 18.91 -2.12 -10.90
N LEU A 65 18.78 -3.03 -9.91
CA LEU A 65 19.74 -3.14 -8.81
C LEU A 65 21.13 -3.55 -9.29
N GLU A 66 21.23 -4.52 -10.20
CA GLU A 66 22.52 -4.93 -10.76
C GLU A 66 23.13 -3.85 -11.65
N ARG A 67 22.33 -3.20 -12.50
CA ARG A 67 22.77 -2.10 -13.38
C ARG A 67 23.37 -0.94 -12.58
N THR A 68 22.85 -0.69 -11.38
CA THR A 68 23.25 0.44 -10.52
C THR A 68 24.13 0.03 -9.34
N ARG A 69 24.54 -1.24 -9.25
CA ARG A 69 25.30 -1.82 -8.13
C ARG A 69 26.50 -0.97 -7.72
N ALA A 70 27.38 -0.63 -8.66
CA ALA A 70 28.59 0.12 -8.35
C ALA A 70 28.29 1.51 -7.74
N ALA A 71 27.21 2.17 -8.20
CA ALA A 71 26.79 3.46 -7.65
C ALA A 71 26.18 3.32 -6.25
N ILE A 72 25.50 2.22 -5.96
CA ILE A 72 24.97 1.89 -4.63
C ILE A 72 26.11 1.51 -3.67
N GLU A 73 27.06 0.70 -4.12
CA GLU A 73 28.22 0.26 -3.34
C GLU A 73 29.20 1.41 -3.04
N ALA A 74 29.17 2.48 -3.84
CA ALA A 74 29.86 3.74 -3.51
C ALA A 74 29.28 4.46 -2.27
N GLY A 75 28.13 4.02 -1.74
CA GLY A 75 27.53 4.52 -0.51
C GLY A 75 26.83 5.88 -0.66
N PRO A 76 25.85 6.02 -1.57
CA PRO A 76 25.14 7.27 -1.78
C PRO A 76 24.28 7.64 -0.56
N THR A 77 23.99 8.92 -0.42
CA THR A 77 22.93 9.40 0.45
C THR A 77 21.55 8.99 -0.08
N ARG A 78 20.55 9.02 0.80
CA ARG A 78 19.14 8.76 0.43
C ARG A 78 18.61 9.75 -0.62
N GLU A 79 19.12 10.98 -0.65
CA GLU A 79 18.76 11.95 -1.69
C GLU A 79 19.41 11.62 -3.03
N GLU A 80 20.71 11.30 -3.05
CA GLU A 80 21.42 10.90 -4.27
C GLU A 80 20.85 9.63 -4.90
N LEU A 81 20.36 8.69 -4.08
CA LEU A 81 19.70 7.47 -4.54
C LEU A 81 18.53 7.75 -5.49
N ARG A 82 17.83 8.88 -5.33
CA ARG A 82 16.70 9.29 -6.19
C ARG A 82 17.11 9.56 -7.63
N SER A 83 18.39 9.88 -7.87
CA SER A 83 18.99 10.08 -9.18
C SER A 83 19.64 8.81 -9.73
N ILE A 84 19.95 7.84 -8.88
CA ILE A 84 20.57 6.55 -9.26
C ILE A 84 19.49 5.57 -9.75
N LEU A 85 18.38 5.47 -9.01
CA LEU A 85 17.27 4.57 -9.31
C LEU A 85 15.97 5.34 -9.59
N PRO A 86 15.15 4.88 -10.55
CA PRO A 86 13.82 5.44 -10.78
C PRO A 86 12.87 5.15 -9.59
N ALA A 87 11.69 5.76 -9.61
CA ALA A 87 10.65 5.41 -8.66
C ALA A 87 10.15 3.97 -8.92
N GLY A 88 10.23 3.11 -7.90
CA GLY A 88 9.84 1.70 -8.00
C GLY A 88 10.29 0.91 -6.77
N GLY A 89 10.04 -0.40 -6.77
CA GLY A 89 10.36 -1.28 -5.66
C GLY A 89 11.86 -1.43 -5.43
N ALA A 90 12.69 -1.46 -6.50
CA ALA A 90 14.14 -1.49 -6.39
C ALA A 90 14.69 -0.32 -5.55
N ARG A 91 14.25 0.91 -5.84
CA ARG A 91 14.65 2.09 -5.07
C ARG A 91 14.16 2.01 -3.63
N ASN A 92 12.94 1.53 -3.41
CA ASN A 92 12.39 1.38 -2.06
C ASN A 92 13.20 0.39 -1.21
N ALA A 93 13.63 -0.74 -1.79
CA ALA A 93 14.47 -1.71 -1.11
C ALA A 93 15.82 -1.10 -0.68
N VAL A 94 16.49 -0.36 -1.57
CA VAL A 94 17.78 0.26 -1.24
C VAL A 94 17.62 1.43 -0.25
N ASP A 95 16.59 2.26 -0.41
CA ASP A 95 16.30 3.37 0.52
C ASP A 95 16.06 2.86 1.94
N ALA A 96 15.25 1.82 2.10
CA ALA A 96 15.01 1.19 3.41
C ALA A 96 16.28 0.56 4.00
N ALA A 97 17.12 -0.06 3.17
CA ALA A 97 18.41 -0.59 3.61
C ALA A 97 19.36 0.52 4.11
N LEU A 98 19.39 1.68 3.42
CA LEU A 98 20.17 2.84 3.85
C LEU A 98 19.68 3.39 5.19
N TRP A 99 18.35 3.49 5.40
CA TRP A 99 17.79 3.91 6.68
C TRP A 99 18.20 3.01 7.84
N GLU A 100 18.11 1.68 7.67
CA GLU A 100 18.50 0.74 8.73
C GLU A 100 20.01 0.76 8.97
N LEU A 101 20.83 0.90 7.91
CA LEU A 101 22.28 1.01 8.04
C LEU A 101 22.67 2.28 8.82
N GLU A 102 22.07 3.42 8.49
CA GLU A 102 22.29 4.70 9.18
C GLU A 102 21.87 4.61 10.66
N ALA A 103 20.74 3.96 10.94
CA ALA A 103 20.26 3.70 12.30
C ALA A 103 21.27 2.91 13.13
N LYS A 104 21.80 1.82 12.56
CA LYS A 104 22.80 0.98 13.23
C LYS A 104 24.14 1.69 13.42
N ARG A 105 24.60 2.45 12.43
CA ARG A 105 25.84 3.24 12.52
C ARG A 105 25.78 4.31 13.60
N SER A 106 24.63 4.97 13.75
CA SER A 106 24.44 6.07 14.69
C SER A 106 23.98 5.62 16.08
N GLY A 107 23.59 4.36 16.23
CA GLY A 107 22.95 3.84 17.44
C GLY A 107 21.55 4.44 17.69
N LYS A 108 20.94 5.06 16.68
CA LYS A 108 19.63 5.74 16.79
C LYS A 108 18.56 5.00 15.99
N PRO A 109 17.33 4.87 16.51
CA PRO A 109 16.25 4.26 15.74
C PRO A 109 15.86 5.15 14.55
N VAL A 110 15.33 4.53 13.48
CA VAL A 110 14.96 5.21 12.22
C VAL A 110 14.03 6.41 12.44
N TRP A 111 13.07 6.31 13.38
CA TRP A 111 12.15 7.43 13.66
C TRP A 111 12.86 8.66 14.25
N GLU A 112 13.92 8.46 15.03
CA GLU A 112 14.72 9.57 15.57
C GLU A 112 15.55 10.22 14.45
N LEU A 113 16.13 9.40 13.57
CA LEU A 113 16.83 9.90 12.37
C LEU A 113 15.90 10.69 11.44
N ALA A 114 14.63 10.30 11.38
CA ALA A 114 13.60 11.01 10.63
C ALA A 114 13.10 12.30 11.32
N GLY A 115 13.58 12.61 12.53
CA GLY A 115 13.11 13.75 13.32
C GLY A 115 11.67 13.62 13.80
N LEU A 116 11.18 12.38 13.96
CA LEU A 116 9.82 12.08 14.39
C LEU A 116 9.78 11.67 15.87
N GLU A 117 8.59 11.74 16.47
CA GLU A 117 8.37 11.12 17.78
C GLU A 117 8.42 9.59 17.70
N ALA A 118 8.72 8.95 18.83
CA ALA A 118 8.65 7.50 18.93
C ALA A 118 7.26 6.99 18.50
N PRO A 119 7.21 5.99 17.60
CA PRO A 119 5.96 5.49 17.06
C PRO A 119 5.12 4.86 18.18
N LYS A 120 3.82 5.18 18.18
CA LYS A 120 2.84 4.60 19.09
C LYS A 120 1.98 3.60 18.32
N PRO A 121 1.39 2.59 18.97
CA PRO A 121 0.44 1.70 18.32
C PRO A 121 -0.70 2.50 17.66
N VAL A 122 -0.94 2.22 16.39
CA VAL A 122 -2.03 2.83 15.60
C VAL A 122 -3.05 1.79 15.20
N VAL A 123 -4.30 2.22 15.04
CA VAL A 123 -5.33 1.38 14.41
C VAL A 123 -5.04 1.30 12.92
N THR A 124 -4.83 0.08 12.42
CA THR A 124 -4.77 -0.18 10.98
C THR A 124 -6.06 -0.86 10.50
N THR A 125 -6.32 -0.74 9.20
CA THR A 125 -7.44 -1.41 8.55
C THR A 125 -7.06 -2.83 8.17
N PHE A 126 -7.95 -3.78 8.46
CA PHE A 126 -7.87 -5.10 7.83
C PHE A 126 -8.59 -5.04 6.49
N THR A 127 -7.93 -5.49 5.42
CA THR A 127 -8.48 -5.34 4.07
C THR A 127 -9.16 -6.63 3.61
N LEU A 128 -10.42 -6.53 3.21
CA LEU A 128 -11.18 -7.58 2.54
C LEU A 128 -11.06 -7.41 1.02
N GLY A 129 -10.52 -8.42 0.36
CA GLY A 129 -10.61 -8.54 -1.09
C GLY A 129 -12.05 -8.76 -1.54
N ALA A 130 -12.37 -8.37 -2.77
CA ALA A 130 -13.72 -8.54 -3.31
C ALA A 130 -14.08 -10.02 -3.52
N ASP A 131 -15.27 -10.41 -3.08
CA ASP A 131 -15.84 -11.76 -3.24
C ASP A 131 -17.39 -11.65 -3.20
N ASP A 132 -18.10 -12.76 -3.07
CA ASP A 132 -19.56 -12.75 -2.89
C ASP A 132 -19.96 -12.02 -1.59
N PRO A 133 -21.07 -11.24 -1.56
CA PRO A 133 -21.48 -10.47 -0.38
C PRO A 133 -21.53 -11.28 0.93
N ALA A 134 -22.09 -12.49 0.88
CA ALA A 134 -22.20 -13.37 2.04
C ALA A 134 -20.83 -13.83 2.57
N LYS A 135 -19.91 -14.18 1.67
CA LYS A 135 -18.54 -14.59 2.02
C LYS A 135 -17.77 -13.42 2.63
N MET A 136 -17.91 -12.23 2.06
CA MET A 136 -17.26 -11.02 2.59
C MET A 136 -17.78 -10.65 3.98
N ALA A 137 -19.09 -10.77 4.22
CA ALA A 137 -19.68 -10.57 5.55
C ALA A 137 -19.13 -11.58 6.57
N GLN A 138 -19.07 -12.87 6.21
CA GLN A 138 -18.49 -13.90 7.07
C GLN A 138 -17.01 -13.62 7.37
N ALA A 139 -16.21 -13.28 6.35
CA ALA A 139 -14.80 -12.92 6.52
C ALA A 139 -14.62 -11.70 7.43
N ALA A 140 -15.51 -10.70 7.35
CA ALA A 140 -15.49 -9.52 8.22
C ALA A 140 -15.71 -9.87 9.71
N VAL A 141 -16.51 -10.90 10.00
CA VAL A 141 -16.69 -11.42 11.36
C VAL A 141 -15.44 -12.18 11.83
N VAL A 142 -14.82 -12.96 10.95
CA VAL A 142 -13.61 -13.75 11.26
C VAL A 142 -12.43 -12.87 11.68
N PHE A 143 -12.36 -11.62 11.23
CA PHE A 143 -11.35 -10.67 11.72
C PHE A 143 -11.44 -10.36 13.23
N GLY A 144 -12.54 -10.72 13.90
CA GLY A 144 -12.67 -10.59 15.35
C GLY A 144 -12.54 -9.13 15.81
N PRO A 145 -11.67 -8.82 16.80
CA PRO A 145 -11.67 -7.55 17.54
C PRO A 145 -11.10 -6.34 16.75
N VAL A 146 -10.93 -6.46 15.43
CA VAL A 146 -10.49 -5.34 14.59
C VAL A 146 -11.47 -4.17 14.68
N ARG A 147 -10.93 -2.96 14.72
CA ARG A 147 -11.73 -1.72 14.83
C ARG A 147 -11.98 -1.03 13.49
N ALA A 148 -11.25 -1.43 12.45
CA ALA A 148 -11.33 -0.81 11.13
C ALA A 148 -11.18 -1.85 10.02
N ILE A 149 -12.08 -1.82 9.05
CA ILE A 149 -12.08 -2.70 7.87
C ILE A 149 -12.05 -1.84 6.61
N LYS A 150 -11.18 -2.21 5.66
CA LYS A 150 -11.19 -1.66 4.30
C LYS A 150 -11.74 -2.71 3.33
N VAL A 151 -12.68 -2.32 2.49
CA VAL A 151 -13.34 -3.21 1.53
C VAL A 151 -12.89 -2.86 0.12
N LYS A 152 -12.40 -3.85 -0.63
CA LYS A 152 -12.11 -3.71 -2.05
C LYS A 152 -13.40 -3.83 -2.85
N LEU A 153 -13.64 -2.86 -3.73
CA LEU A 153 -14.76 -2.88 -4.68
C LEU A 153 -14.26 -3.30 -6.07
N THR A 154 -15.18 -3.73 -6.94
CA THR A 154 -14.82 -4.17 -8.30
C THR A 154 -15.18 -3.16 -9.38
N GLY A 155 -16.07 -2.20 -9.09
CA GLY A 155 -16.66 -1.30 -10.09
C GLY A 155 -18.02 -1.78 -10.60
N ASP A 156 -18.60 -2.82 -9.98
CA ASP A 156 -19.96 -3.26 -10.28
C ASP A 156 -20.86 -2.66 -9.20
N LEU A 157 -21.60 -1.60 -9.56
CA LEU A 157 -22.30 -0.77 -8.59
C LEU A 157 -23.26 -1.56 -7.70
N ASP A 158 -24.15 -2.36 -8.30
CA ASP A 158 -25.17 -3.08 -7.54
C ASP A 158 -24.53 -4.16 -6.65
N LEU A 159 -23.54 -4.88 -7.17
CA LEU A 159 -22.85 -5.91 -6.42
C LEU A 159 -21.99 -5.31 -5.28
N ASP A 160 -21.31 -4.19 -5.53
CA ASP A 160 -20.50 -3.49 -4.54
C ASP A 160 -21.36 -2.87 -3.42
N ILE A 161 -22.54 -2.35 -3.76
CA ILE A 161 -23.53 -1.93 -2.76
C ILE A 161 -23.96 -3.13 -1.90
N ALA A 162 -24.27 -4.27 -2.52
CA ALA A 162 -24.67 -5.47 -1.79
C ALA A 162 -23.56 -5.99 -0.85
N ARG A 163 -22.29 -5.98 -1.31
CA ARG A 163 -21.11 -6.34 -0.50
C ARG A 163 -20.99 -5.46 0.74
N VAL A 164 -21.03 -4.14 0.55
CA VAL A 164 -20.88 -3.17 1.64
C VAL A 164 -22.04 -3.27 2.63
N ALA A 165 -23.27 -3.42 2.15
CA ALA A 165 -24.44 -3.60 3.01
C ALA A 165 -24.33 -4.87 3.87
N ALA A 166 -23.93 -6.00 3.28
CA ALA A 166 -23.76 -7.26 3.99
C ALA A 166 -22.67 -7.16 5.08
N ILE A 167 -21.51 -6.55 4.75
CA ILE A 167 -20.43 -6.33 5.73
C ILE A 167 -20.89 -5.40 6.84
N ARG A 168 -21.57 -4.30 6.52
CA ARG A 168 -22.06 -3.35 7.54
C ARG A 168 -23.07 -4.00 8.48
N ALA A 169 -23.96 -4.85 7.97
CA ALA A 169 -24.90 -5.60 8.80
C ALA A 169 -24.18 -6.55 9.78
N ALA A 170 -23.13 -7.23 9.31
CA ALA A 170 -22.33 -8.15 10.13
C ALA A 170 -21.38 -7.45 11.12
N ARG A 171 -20.88 -6.25 10.76
CA ARG A 171 -19.95 -5.44 11.55
C ARG A 171 -20.44 -3.99 11.68
N PRO A 172 -21.52 -3.75 12.46
CA PRO A 172 -22.03 -2.40 12.70
C PRO A 172 -21.08 -1.53 13.55
N ASP A 173 -20.13 -2.16 14.23
CA ASP A 173 -19.21 -1.59 15.21
C ASP A 173 -17.94 -0.97 14.61
N VAL A 174 -17.53 -1.39 13.42
CA VAL A 174 -16.23 -0.99 12.84
C VAL A 174 -16.30 0.31 12.06
N TRP A 175 -15.17 1.01 12.07
CA TRP A 175 -14.87 1.97 11.01
C TRP A 175 -14.76 1.23 9.68
N LEU A 176 -15.49 1.69 8.66
CA LEU A 176 -15.54 1.04 7.36
C LEU A 176 -15.08 2.02 6.28
N GLY A 177 -14.08 1.64 5.51
CA GLY A 177 -13.65 2.33 4.29
C GLY A 177 -13.81 1.42 3.09
N VAL A 178 -13.99 2.00 1.92
CA VAL A 178 -14.03 1.28 0.64
C VAL A 178 -12.94 1.81 -0.28
N ASP A 179 -12.40 0.95 -1.13
CA ASP A 179 -11.38 1.29 -2.13
C ASP A 179 -11.77 0.64 -3.45
N ALA A 180 -12.12 1.47 -4.43
CA ALA A 180 -12.66 1.00 -5.70
C ALA A 180 -11.58 0.76 -6.76
N ASN A 181 -10.33 1.10 -6.48
CA ASN A 181 -9.22 0.91 -7.40
C ASN A 181 -9.54 1.36 -8.84
N GLN A 182 -10.17 2.53 -9.00
CA GLN A 182 -10.53 3.13 -10.29
C GLN A 182 -11.72 2.49 -11.02
N GLY A 183 -12.49 1.62 -10.36
CA GLY A 183 -13.51 0.80 -11.02
C GLY A 183 -14.77 1.52 -11.50
N PHE A 184 -15.04 2.75 -11.08
CA PHE A 184 -16.30 3.44 -11.41
C PHE A 184 -16.14 4.54 -12.44
N ALA A 185 -17.19 4.72 -13.25
CA ALA A 185 -17.37 5.88 -14.09
C ALA A 185 -17.93 7.07 -13.29
N ILE A 186 -17.71 8.29 -13.80
CA ILE A 186 -18.12 9.51 -13.09
C ILE A 186 -19.64 9.62 -12.90
N ASN A 187 -20.42 9.09 -13.84
CA ASN A 187 -21.89 9.08 -13.81
C ASN A 187 -22.47 8.09 -12.79
N GLU A 188 -21.67 7.18 -12.24
CA GLU A 188 -22.08 6.23 -11.19
C GLU A 188 -21.78 6.75 -9.78
N LEU A 189 -20.99 7.83 -9.68
CA LEU A 189 -20.42 8.30 -8.42
C LEU A 189 -21.48 8.77 -7.42
N ASP A 190 -22.53 9.43 -7.88
CA ASP A 190 -23.60 9.91 -7.00
C ASP A 190 -24.37 8.74 -6.37
N SER A 191 -24.70 7.72 -7.17
CA SER A 191 -25.34 6.49 -6.70
C SER A 191 -24.45 5.73 -5.72
N LEU A 192 -23.17 5.58 -6.05
CA LEU A 192 -22.19 4.97 -5.16
C LEU A 192 -22.15 5.70 -3.82
N VAL A 193 -22.00 7.02 -3.84
CA VAL A 193 -21.88 7.83 -2.61
C VAL A 193 -23.15 7.76 -1.78
N ALA A 194 -24.33 7.86 -2.39
CA ALA A 194 -25.60 7.75 -1.68
C ALA A 194 -25.71 6.41 -0.93
N ALA A 195 -25.33 5.31 -1.58
CA ALA A 195 -25.30 4.00 -0.95
C ALA A 195 -24.26 3.89 0.17
N MET A 196 -23.04 4.41 -0.06
CA MET A 196 -21.97 4.42 0.94
C MET A 196 -22.33 5.25 2.19
N LEU A 197 -23.04 6.37 2.02
CA LEU A 197 -23.56 7.18 3.13
C LEU A 197 -24.60 6.40 3.94
N THR A 198 -25.53 5.73 3.26
CA THR A 198 -26.55 4.88 3.90
C THR A 198 -25.90 3.76 4.71
N ALA A 199 -24.84 3.13 4.18
CA ALA A 199 -24.06 2.10 4.85
C ALA A 199 -23.08 2.64 5.90
N LYS A 200 -23.06 3.95 6.19
CA LYS A 200 -22.16 4.60 7.15
C LYS A 200 -20.68 4.33 6.83
N VAL A 201 -20.31 4.33 5.56
CA VAL A 201 -18.90 4.27 5.13
C VAL A 201 -18.23 5.60 5.44
N SER A 202 -17.00 5.52 5.93
CA SER A 202 -16.22 6.66 6.42
C SER A 202 -15.18 7.16 5.42
N LEU A 203 -14.85 6.38 4.39
CA LEU A 203 -13.90 6.75 3.33
C LEU A 203 -14.25 6.01 2.05
N ILE A 204 -14.24 6.73 0.92
CA ILE A 204 -14.22 6.16 -0.43
C ILE A 204 -12.87 6.52 -1.05
N GLU A 205 -12.01 5.51 -1.23
CA GLU A 205 -10.68 5.64 -1.83
C GLU A 205 -10.75 5.36 -3.34
N GLN A 206 -10.16 6.27 -4.12
CA GLN A 206 -9.95 6.16 -5.58
C GLN A 206 -11.14 5.56 -6.37
N PRO A 207 -12.34 6.19 -6.34
CA PRO A 207 -13.50 5.70 -7.08
C PRO A 207 -13.28 5.70 -8.61
N LEU A 208 -12.59 6.72 -9.12
CA LEU A 208 -12.42 6.97 -10.55
C LEU A 208 -11.00 6.65 -11.03
N ALA A 209 -10.86 6.46 -12.34
CA ALA A 209 -9.59 6.39 -13.05
C ALA A 209 -8.65 7.57 -12.73
N ARG A 210 -7.34 7.29 -12.71
CA ARG A 210 -6.31 8.34 -12.57
C ARG A 210 -6.53 9.42 -13.64
N GLY A 211 -6.48 10.69 -13.21
CA GLY A 211 -6.79 11.84 -14.07
C GLY A 211 -8.28 12.19 -14.16
N GLY A 212 -9.18 11.29 -13.78
CA GLY A 212 -10.60 11.58 -13.60
C GLY A 212 -10.80 12.54 -12.44
N ARG A 213 -11.10 13.81 -12.75
CA ARG A 213 -11.46 14.79 -11.71
C ARG A 213 -12.96 14.71 -11.45
N PRO A 214 -13.39 14.24 -10.27
CA PRO A 214 -14.80 14.37 -9.91
C PRO A 214 -15.15 15.86 -9.78
N ILE A 215 -16.13 16.30 -10.57
CA ILE A 215 -16.86 17.53 -10.30
C ILE A 215 -17.85 17.18 -9.21
N TRP A 216 -17.49 17.46 -7.95
CA TRP A 216 -18.38 17.23 -6.81
C TRP A 216 -19.43 18.34 -6.75
N THR A 217 -20.39 18.34 -7.67
CA THR A 217 -21.58 19.18 -7.54
C THR A 217 -22.51 18.53 -6.51
N ALA A 218 -22.60 19.16 -5.33
CA ALA A 218 -23.68 18.94 -4.36
C ALA A 218 -23.67 17.68 -3.48
N ILE A 219 -22.52 17.25 -2.98
CA ILE A 219 -22.48 16.42 -1.76
C ILE A 219 -21.98 17.30 -0.62
N VAL A 220 -22.92 17.68 0.25
CA VAL A 220 -22.63 18.22 1.59
C VAL A 220 -21.62 17.28 2.20
N ARG A 221 -20.35 17.71 2.27
CA ARG A 221 -19.27 16.93 2.88
C ARG A 221 -19.71 16.66 4.32
N PRO A 222 -20.06 15.41 4.69
CA PRO A 222 -20.11 15.11 6.10
C PRO A 222 -18.69 15.38 6.60
N SER A 223 -18.53 16.05 7.74
CA SER A 223 -17.25 16.42 8.36
C SER A 223 -16.26 15.24 8.54
N ARG A 224 -16.71 14.02 8.26
CA ARG A 224 -16.03 12.73 8.39
C ARG A 224 -15.19 12.32 7.18
N TRP A 225 -15.41 12.86 5.98
CA TRP A 225 -14.67 12.41 4.78
C TRP A 225 -13.52 13.37 4.43
N ARG A 226 -12.27 12.89 4.56
CA ARG A 226 -11.05 13.62 4.17
C ARG A 226 -10.50 13.10 2.84
N ARG A 227 -10.05 14.01 1.95
CA ARG A 227 -9.27 13.65 0.75
C ARG A 227 -7.93 13.08 1.18
N THR A 228 -7.63 11.83 0.83
CA THR A 228 -6.35 11.20 1.23
C THR A 228 -5.36 11.01 0.10
N LYS A 229 -5.74 11.01 -1.20
CA LYS A 229 -4.78 10.93 -2.31
C LYS A 229 -5.27 11.64 -3.57
N ALA A 230 -4.64 12.77 -3.90
CA ALA A 230 -4.69 13.39 -5.21
C ALA A 230 -3.34 14.07 -5.45
N ARG A 231 -2.35 13.31 -5.91
CA ARG A 231 -1.19 13.77 -6.67
C ARG A 231 -0.80 12.67 -7.65
#